data_AF-A0A2T8HQB3-F1
#
_entry.id   AF-A0A2T8HQB3-F1
#
_cell.length_a   1.000
_cell.length_b   1.000
_cell.length_c   1.000
_cell.angle_alpha   90.00
_cell.angle_beta   90.00
_cell.angle_gamma   90.00
#
_symmetry.space_group_name_H-M   'P 1'
#
loop_
_entity.id
_entity.type
_entity.pdbx_description
1 polymer ?
#
loop_
_entity_poly.entity_id
_entity_poly.type
_entity_poly.pdbx_seq_one_letter_code
_entity_poly.pdbx_strand_id
1 'polypeptide(L)'
;MERPRSQGPQAGDARSAGPTPDQPAQPDPLPNGAGMKQVTRSIVVAAAPARAWEGFTDRINQWWPREHSHCQEAALDRIFIDLTQGFWGERSLAGKIESWGIARSPTPGRTLELGWQMDATVQPWRAEPDPAKASLITVDFTPEGEGTRVTLRHDGFERHGPGAAEMIRVMIGLDRWADWLEDYARSL
;
A
#
# COMPACT_ATOMS: atom_id res chain seq x y z
N MET A 1 -65.58 15.54 7.26
CA MET A 1 -65.03 14.42 6.47
C MET A 1 -63.51 14.45 6.59
N GLU A 2 -62.91 14.19 7.76
CA GLU A 2 -62.99 13.02 8.68
C GLU A 2 -62.05 11.88 8.27
N ARG A 3 -61.27 11.41 9.25
CA ARG A 3 -60.47 10.18 9.19
C ARG A 3 -61.18 9.12 10.03
N PRO A 4 -61.08 7.84 9.69
CA PRO A 4 -61.07 6.77 10.69
C PRO A 4 -59.67 6.20 10.92
N ARG A 5 -59.42 5.71 12.12
CA ARG A 5 -58.37 4.73 12.45
C ARG A 5 -59.05 3.40 12.79
N SER A 6 -58.51 2.30 12.30
CA SER A 6 -58.70 0.93 12.82
C SER A 6 -57.31 0.27 12.77
N GLN A 7 -56.65 -0.05 13.89
CA GLN A 7 -56.90 -1.17 14.82
C GLN A 7 -56.72 -2.56 14.17
N GLY A 8 -55.95 -3.44 14.85
CA GLY A 8 -55.63 -4.82 14.46
C GLY A 8 -56.72 -5.83 14.86
N PRO A 9 -56.41 -7.08 15.28
CA PRO A 9 -55.18 -7.55 15.93
C PRO A 9 -54.26 -8.32 14.93
N GLN A 10 -53.55 -9.45 15.13
CA GLN A 10 -53.43 -10.42 16.24
C GLN A 10 -52.05 -11.14 16.21
N ALA A 11 -51.87 -12.17 17.07
CA ALA A 11 -50.59 -12.77 17.44
C ALA A 11 -50.10 -13.93 16.53
N GLY A 12 -48.79 -14.21 16.63
CA GLY A 12 -48.13 -15.46 16.23
C GLY A 12 -47.00 -15.75 17.23
N ASP A 13 -46.89 -16.99 17.69
CA ASP A 13 -46.15 -17.35 18.91
C ASP A 13 -44.84 -18.12 18.63
N ALA A 14 -43.93 -18.07 19.61
CA ALA A 14 -42.77 -18.93 19.85
C ALA A 14 -41.78 -19.25 18.69
N ARG A 15 -40.51 -18.86 18.89
CA ARG A 15 -39.41 -19.82 19.13
C ARG A 15 -38.13 -19.11 19.58
N SER A 16 -37.53 -19.62 20.65
CA SER A 16 -36.19 -19.22 21.08
C SER A 16 -35.13 -19.78 20.13
N ALA A 17 -34.27 -18.91 19.60
CA ALA A 17 -32.97 -19.31 19.06
C ALA A 17 -31.89 -19.02 20.12
N GLY A 18 -31.02 -20.00 20.38
CA GLY A 18 -29.82 -19.77 21.19
C GLY A 18 -28.80 -18.91 20.44
N PRO A 19 -27.76 -18.39 21.12
CA PRO A 19 -26.70 -17.64 20.47
C PRO A 19 -26.00 -18.51 19.41
N THR A 20 -25.90 -17.99 18.18
CA THR A 20 -25.12 -18.57 17.08
C THR A 20 -23.66 -18.75 17.52
N PRO A 21 -22.96 -19.82 17.11
CA PRO A 21 -21.53 -19.96 17.38
C PRO A 21 -20.71 -18.77 16.85
N ASP A 22 -19.62 -18.47 17.54
CA ASP A 22 -18.69 -17.39 17.19
C ASP A 22 -18.17 -17.56 15.76
N GLN A 23 -18.61 -16.67 14.87
CA GLN A 23 -18.27 -16.70 13.45
C GLN A 23 -17.09 -15.75 13.24
N PRO A 24 -15.90 -16.24 12.84
CA PRO A 24 -14.70 -15.42 12.79
C PRO A 24 -14.93 -14.23 11.86
N ALA A 25 -14.60 -13.03 12.35
CA ALA A 25 -14.89 -11.77 11.68
C ALA A 25 -14.35 -11.80 10.24
N GLN A 26 -15.27 -11.65 9.29
CA GLN A 26 -14.91 -11.37 7.90
C GLN A 26 -14.13 -10.03 7.89
N PRO A 27 -12.99 -9.91 7.18
CA PRO A 27 -12.34 -8.62 7.00
C PRO A 27 -13.30 -7.66 6.29
N ASP A 28 -13.27 -6.38 6.68
CA ASP A 28 -14.19 -5.38 6.15
C ASP A 28 -14.15 -5.32 4.61
N PRO A 29 -15.30 -5.29 3.93
CA PRO A 29 -15.33 -5.19 2.48
C PRO A 29 -14.69 -3.87 2.03
N LEU A 30 -13.71 -3.97 1.12
CA LEU A 30 -12.95 -2.82 0.62
C LEU A 30 -13.88 -1.69 0.16
N PRO A 31 -13.70 -0.45 0.66
CA PRO A 31 -14.59 0.65 0.28
C PRO A 31 -14.43 0.99 -1.20
N ASN A 32 -15.56 1.25 -1.87
CA ASN A 32 -15.57 1.79 -3.24
C ASN A 32 -14.61 2.99 -3.34
N GLY A 33 -13.72 2.98 -4.33
CA GLY A 33 -12.51 3.85 -4.39
C GLY A 33 -12.72 5.37 -4.41
N ALA A 34 -13.96 5.86 -4.37
CA ALA A 34 -14.31 7.27 -4.25
C ALA A 34 -14.16 7.78 -2.80
N GLY A 35 -12.92 7.82 -2.28
CA GLY A 35 -12.64 8.41 -0.96
C GLY A 35 -11.31 8.05 -0.30
N MET A 36 -10.55 7.09 -0.85
CA MET A 36 -9.29 6.60 -0.29
C MET A 36 -8.15 7.64 -0.44
N LYS A 37 -8.07 8.62 0.46
CA LYS A 37 -7.01 9.64 0.49
C LYS A 37 -5.64 9.10 0.91
N GLN A 38 -5.64 8.03 1.70
CA GLN A 38 -4.45 7.36 2.21
C GLN A 38 -4.73 5.88 2.48
N VAL A 39 -3.67 5.08 2.51
CA VAL A 39 -3.63 3.71 3.02
C VAL A 39 -2.56 3.64 4.09
N THR A 40 -2.84 2.95 5.20
CA THR A 40 -1.84 2.63 6.21
C THR A 40 -1.84 1.12 6.46
N ARG A 41 -0.65 0.51 6.47
CA ARG A 41 -0.41 -0.88 6.86
C ARG A 41 0.79 -0.95 7.80
N SER A 42 0.87 -1.98 8.63
CA SER A 42 2.03 -2.19 9.49
C SER A 42 2.26 -3.66 9.79
N ILE A 43 3.52 -4.05 9.87
CA ILE A 43 3.96 -5.39 10.29
C ILE A 43 5.00 -5.26 11.41
N VAL A 44 5.11 -6.27 12.27
CA VAL A 44 6.15 -6.35 13.31
C VAL A 44 7.18 -7.39 12.87
N VAL A 45 8.45 -7.02 12.86
CA VAL A 45 9.56 -7.88 12.43
C VAL A 45 10.54 -8.13 13.56
N ALA A 46 11.11 -9.35 13.61
CA ALA A 46 12.07 -9.78 14.63
C ALA A 46 13.50 -9.26 14.36
N ALA A 47 13.62 -7.95 14.14
CA ALA A 47 14.87 -7.25 13.86
C ALA A 47 14.86 -5.86 14.52
N ALA A 48 16.05 -5.34 14.86
CA ALA A 48 16.20 -3.97 15.35
C ALA A 48 15.96 -2.93 14.22
N PRO A 49 15.55 -1.68 14.53
CA PRO A 49 15.04 -0.75 13.51
C PRO A 49 16.01 -0.45 12.36
N ALA A 50 17.30 -0.33 12.66
CA ALA A 50 18.34 -0.14 11.63
C ALA A 50 18.38 -1.33 10.64
N ARG A 51 18.31 -2.57 11.15
CA ARG A 51 18.34 -3.78 10.31
C ARG A 51 17.05 -4.00 9.53
N ALA A 52 15.91 -3.60 10.10
CA ALA A 52 14.63 -3.54 9.41
C ALA A 52 14.69 -2.53 8.25
N TRP A 53 15.19 -1.32 8.51
CA TRP A 53 15.39 -0.27 7.52
C TRP A 53 16.35 -0.70 6.39
N GLU A 54 17.50 -1.30 6.70
CA GLU A 54 18.43 -1.91 5.73
C GLU A 54 17.75 -2.96 4.84
N GLY A 55 16.89 -3.81 5.42
CA GLY A 55 16.11 -4.79 4.66
C GLY A 55 15.11 -4.13 3.70
N PHE A 56 14.54 -3.00 4.09
CA PHE A 56 13.58 -2.28 3.26
C PHE A 56 14.29 -1.52 2.13
N THR A 57 15.43 -0.87 2.39
CA THR A 57 16.16 -0.08 1.39
C THR A 57 17.02 -0.95 0.47
N ASP A 58 17.94 -1.72 1.05
CA ASP A 58 19.06 -2.33 0.32
C ASP A 58 18.65 -3.68 -0.29
N ARG A 59 17.59 -4.30 0.25
CA ARG A 59 17.03 -5.57 -0.22
C ARG A 59 15.65 -5.43 -0.88
N ILE A 60 15.25 -4.22 -1.31
CA ILE A 60 13.99 -4.00 -2.05
C ILE A 60 13.79 -4.97 -3.24
N ASN A 61 14.87 -5.34 -3.95
CA ASN A 61 14.84 -6.31 -5.06
C ASN A 61 14.48 -7.76 -4.64
N GLN A 62 14.34 -8.04 -3.34
CA GLN A 62 14.01 -9.37 -2.79
C GLN A 62 12.53 -9.50 -2.38
N TRP A 63 11.82 -8.38 -2.21
CA TRP A 63 10.42 -8.36 -1.74
C TRP A 63 9.49 -7.46 -2.55
N TRP A 64 10.00 -6.48 -3.30
CA TRP A 64 9.13 -5.69 -4.19
C TRP A 64 8.70 -6.54 -5.39
N PRO A 65 7.41 -6.54 -5.77
CA PRO A 65 6.90 -7.36 -6.86
C PRO A 65 7.53 -7.01 -8.22
N ARG A 66 8.22 -7.98 -8.82
CA ARG A 66 8.82 -7.84 -10.16
C ARG A 66 7.76 -7.68 -11.27
N GLU A 67 6.51 -8.12 -11.03
CA GLU A 67 5.35 -7.92 -11.91
C GLU A 67 4.97 -6.44 -12.12
N HIS A 68 5.39 -5.54 -11.22
CA HIS A 68 5.15 -4.09 -11.35
C HIS A 68 6.32 -3.32 -12.02
N SER A 69 7.25 -4.01 -12.71
CA SER A 69 8.35 -3.39 -13.45
C SER A 69 7.95 -2.92 -14.86
N HIS A 70 8.46 -1.76 -15.27
CA HIS A 70 8.18 -1.12 -16.56
C HIS A 70 8.91 -1.76 -17.74
N CYS A 71 10.14 -2.27 -17.52
CA CYS A 71 10.90 -2.98 -18.54
C CYS A 71 10.39 -4.41 -18.82
N GLN A 72 9.40 -4.89 -18.07
CA GLN A 72 8.93 -6.28 -17.99
C GLN A 72 9.95 -7.19 -17.30
N GLU A 73 9.46 -8.17 -16.53
CA GLU A 73 10.30 -9.00 -15.66
C GLU A 73 11.50 -9.67 -16.37
N ALA A 74 11.30 -10.13 -17.60
CA ALA A 74 12.33 -10.79 -18.40
C ALA A 74 13.49 -9.87 -18.82
N ALA A 75 13.34 -8.55 -18.72
CA ALA A 75 14.39 -7.56 -18.96
C ALA A 75 14.85 -6.86 -17.67
N LEU A 76 14.28 -7.18 -16.50
CA LEU A 76 14.61 -6.55 -15.22
C LEU A 76 15.89 -7.13 -14.61
N ASP A 77 16.91 -6.28 -14.46
CA ASP A 77 18.13 -6.57 -13.69
C ASP A 77 17.78 -6.46 -12.19
N ARG A 78 17.44 -5.25 -11.74
CA ARG A 78 17.10 -5.00 -10.33
C ARG A 78 16.18 -3.80 -10.12
N ILE A 79 15.40 -3.86 -9.05
CA ILE A 79 14.76 -2.72 -8.39
C ILE A 79 15.74 -2.18 -7.33
N PHE A 80 15.77 -0.87 -7.10
CA PHE A 80 16.66 -0.24 -6.12
C PHE A 80 16.13 1.08 -5.57
N ILE A 81 16.58 1.43 -4.36
CA ILE A 81 16.47 2.78 -3.79
C ILE A 81 17.90 3.34 -3.70
N ASP A 82 18.14 4.52 -4.26
CA ASP A 82 19.42 5.23 -4.13
C ASP A 82 19.22 6.54 -3.35
N LEU A 83 19.41 6.46 -2.03
CA LEU A 83 19.35 7.61 -1.12
C LEU A 83 20.51 8.60 -1.30
N THR A 84 21.56 8.25 -2.05
CA THR A 84 22.69 9.15 -2.34
C THR A 84 22.38 10.03 -3.56
N GLN A 85 21.74 9.45 -4.59
CA GLN A 85 21.25 10.18 -5.76
C GLN A 85 19.85 10.77 -5.57
N GLY A 86 19.13 10.37 -4.51
CA GLY A 86 17.84 10.92 -4.13
C GLY A 86 16.65 10.40 -4.94
N PHE A 87 16.76 9.21 -5.53
CA PHE A 87 15.71 8.58 -6.34
C PHE A 87 15.64 7.06 -6.17
N TRP A 88 14.55 6.45 -6.62
CA TRP A 88 14.37 5.00 -6.64
C TRP A 88 13.75 4.55 -7.96
N GLY A 89 13.82 3.26 -8.27
CA GLY A 89 13.23 2.70 -9.47
C GLY A 89 13.87 1.39 -9.90
N GLU A 90 13.98 1.20 -11.20
CA GLU A 90 14.46 -0.05 -11.80
C GLU A 90 15.63 0.16 -12.76
N ARG A 91 16.38 -0.93 -12.94
CA ARG A 91 17.42 -1.08 -13.95
C ARG A 91 17.10 -2.30 -14.81
N SER A 92 17.23 -2.15 -16.12
CA SER A 92 17.11 -3.27 -17.06
C SER A 92 18.46 -3.96 -17.29
N LEU A 93 18.42 -5.20 -17.82
CA LEU A 93 19.61 -5.97 -18.23
C LEU A 93 20.43 -5.25 -19.32
N ALA A 94 19.81 -4.34 -20.08
CA ALA A 94 20.49 -3.46 -21.04
C ALA A 94 21.16 -2.23 -20.38
N GLY A 95 21.13 -2.11 -19.05
CA GLY A 95 21.70 -1.01 -18.28
C GLY A 95 20.87 0.28 -18.27
N LYS A 96 19.66 0.28 -18.86
CA LYS A 96 18.76 1.44 -18.79
C LYS A 96 18.24 1.58 -17.35
N ILE A 97 18.24 2.81 -16.84
CA ILE A 97 17.56 3.18 -15.60
C ILE A 97 16.19 3.79 -15.95
N GLU A 98 15.14 3.37 -15.26
CA GLU A 98 13.86 4.08 -15.21
C GLU A 98 13.64 4.52 -13.76
N SER A 99 13.50 5.83 -13.54
CA SER A 99 13.19 6.37 -12.22
C SER A 99 11.69 6.22 -11.94
N TRP A 100 11.36 5.67 -10.78
CA TRP A 100 9.99 5.64 -10.27
C TRP A 100 9.64 6.85 -9.40
N GLY A 101 10.63 7.69 -9.07
CA GLY A 101 10.47 8.97 -8.40
C GLY A 101 11.56 9.30 -7.38
N ILE A 102 11.37 10.36 -6.62
CA ILE A 102 12.30 10.77 -5.55
C ILE A 102 12.35 9.76 -4.39
N ALA A 103 13.52 9.64 -3.75
CA ALA A 103 13.74 8.86 -2.54
C ALA A 103 14.52 9.67 -1.50
N ARG A 104 14.09 9.64 -0.25
CA ARG A 104 14.68 10.40 0.86
C ARG A 104 14.60 9.60 2.15
N SER A 105 15.52 9.85 3.08
CA SER A 105 15.40 9.37 4.45
C SER A 105 15.68 10.53 5.40
N PRO A 106 14.63 11.24 5.88
CA PRO A 106 14.81 12.40 6.77
C PRO A 106 15.34 12.00 8.15
N THR A 107 15.27 10.72 8.52
CA THR A 107 16.03 10.14 9.63
C THR A 107 16.46 8.72 9.25
N PRO A 108 17.72 8.52 8.82
CA PRO A 108 18.25 7.20 8.48
C PRO A 108 18.06 6.18 9.62
N GLY A 109 17.70 4.95 9.26
CA GLY A 109 17.38 3.89 10.22
C GLY A 109 16.05 4.07 10.96
N ARG A 110 15.22 5.06 10.60
CA ARG A 110 13.91 5.34 11.24
C ARG A 110 12.78 5.72 10.30
N THR A 111 13.02 6.56 9.29
CA THR A 111 11.98 7.04 8.37
C THR A 111 12.50 7.05 6.94
N LEU A 112 11.73 6.50 6.02
CA LEU A 112 11.95 6.51 4.58
C LEU A 112 10.76 7.20 3.89
N GLU A 113 11.05 8.04 2.90
CA GLU A 113 10.07 8.72 2.06
C GLU A 113 10.37 8.39 0.58
N LEU A 114 9.40 7.82 -0.11
CA LEU A 114 9.47 7.53 -1.55
C LEU A 114 8.31 8.27 -2.25
N GLY A 115 8.64 9.16 -3.18
CA GLY A 115 7.67 9.74 -4.10
C GLY A 115 7.40 8.75 -5.23
N TRP A 116 6.14 8.44 -5.49
CA TRP A 116 5.74 7.58 -6.60
C TRP A 116 5.29 8.46 -7.77
N GLN A 117 6.13 8.54 -8.80
CA GLN A 117 6.00 9.47 -9.92
C GLN A 117 5.52 8.72 -11.17
N MET A 118 4.26 8.32 -11.20
CA MET A 118 3.66 7.60 -12.34
C MET A 118 2.47 8.34 -12.96
N ASP A 119 2.50 8.50 -14.27
CA ASP A 119 1.34 8.78 -15.10
C ASP A 119 0.59 7.47 -15.38
N ALA A 120 -0.54 7.30 -14.70
CA ALA A 120 -1.46 6.17 -14.86
C ALA A 120 -2.57 6.44 -15.90
N THR A 121 -2.55 7.57 -16.61
CA THR A 121 -3.53 7.89 -17.68
C THR A 121 -3.19 7.24 -19.03
N VAL A 122 -1.94 6.81 -19.21
CA VAL A 122 -1.44 6.11 -20.39
C VAL A 122 -1.14 4.64 -20.10
N GLN A 123 -1.12 3.81 -21.15
CA GLN A 123 -0.78 2.39 -21.05
C GLN A 123 0.34 2.01 -22.04
N PRO A 124 1.43 1.35 -21.60
CA PRO A 124 1.81 1.15 -20.20
C PRO A 124 1.99 2.49 -19.47
N TRP A 125 1.91 2.46 -18.13
CA TRP A 125 2.23 3.60 -17.27
C TRP A 125 3.63 4.16 -17.60
N ARG A 126 3.87 5.43 -17.26
CA ARG A 126 5.16 6.11 -17.52
C ARG A 126 5.58 6.97 -16.34
N ALA A 127 6.89 7.17 -16.20
CA ALA A 127 7.44 8.10 -15.23
C ALA A 127 6.93 9.53 -15.49
N GLU A 128 6.36 10.15 -14.45
CA GLU A 128 5.90 11.54 -14.45
C GLU A 128 7.03 12.45 -13.93
N PRO A 129 7.62 13.33 -14.77
CA PRO A 129 8.78 14.11 -14.39
C PRO A 129 8.52 15.17 -13.30
N ASP A 130 7.27 15.58 -13.07
CA ASP A 130 6.91 16.57 -12.04
C ASP A 130 6.67 15.93 -10.66
N PRO A 131 7.55 16.17 -9.65
CA PRO A 131 7.38 15.60 -8.31
C PRO A 131 6.16 16.13 -7.55
N ALA A 132 5.56 17.25 -7.98
CA ALA A 132 4.34 17.78 -7.35
C ALA A 132 3.11 16.90 -7.61
N LYS A 133 3.15 16.06 -8.65
CA LYS A 133 2.10 15.09 -8.99
C LYS A 133 2.25 13.73 -8.29
N ALA A 134 3.33 13.53 -7.54
CA ALA A 134 3.63 12.26 -6.88
C ALA A 134 2.78 12.04 -5.63
N SER A 135 2.15 10.86 -5.52
CA SER A 135 1.76 10.30 -4.24
C SER A 135 3.01 9.98 -3.41
N LEU A 136 2.86 9.93 -2.08
CA LEU A 136 3.96 9.77 -1.14
C LEU A 136 3.79 8.47 -0.36
N ILE A 137 4.84 7.65 -0.37
CA ILE A 137 4.99 6.47 0.50
C ILE A 137 5.93 6.87 1.64
N THR A 138 5.42 6.92 2.86
CA THR A 138 6.21 7.11 4.10
C THR A 138 6.32 5.77 4.82
N VAL A 139 7.51 5.40 5.28
CA VAL A 139 7.75 4.14 6.03
C VAL A 139 8.53 4.44 7.30
N ASP A 140 7.91 4.19 8.45
CA ASP A 140 8.46 4.45 9.78
C ASP A 140 8.81 3.15 10.51
N PHE A 141 10.00 3.11 11.11
CA PHE A 141 10.63 1.95 11.75
C PHE A 141 10.76 2.21 13.26
N THR A 142 9.77 1.74 14.03
CA THR A 142 9.65 2.02 15.47
C THR A 142 9.98 0.76 16.30
N PRO A 143 10.81 0.84 17.36
CA PRO A 143 11.03 -0.29 18.26
C PRO A 143 9.71 -0.80 18.87
N GLU A 144 9.49 -2.11 18.88
CA GLU A 144 8.35 -2.74 19.55
C GLU A 144 8.77 -4.09 20.17
N GLY A 145 8.85 -4.14 21.50
CA GLY A 145 9.41 -5.29 22.22
C GLY A 145 10.85 -5.57 21.79
N GLU A 146 11.14 -6.84 21.48
CA GLU A 146 12.43 -7.31 20.95
C GLU A 146 12.59 -7.07 19.42
N GLY A 147 11.63 -6.38 18.78
CA GLY A 147 11.58 -6.19 17.33
C GLY A 147 11.28 -4.76 16.90
N THR A 148 10.79 -4.61 15.68
CA THR A 148 10.44 -3.33 15.06
C THR A 148 9.05 -3.40 14.44
N ARG A 149 8.16 -2.46 14.79
CA ARG A 149 6.98 -2.15 13.98
C ARG A 149 7.41 -1.30 12.79
N VAL A 150 7.21 -1.84 11.60
CA VAL A 150 7.31 -1.11 10.33
C VAL A 150 5.92 -0.65 9.96
N THR A 151 5.70 0.66 9.89
CA THR A 151 4.42 1.26 9.48
C THR A 151 4.60 1.97 8.15
N LEU A 152 3.86 1.53 7.13
CA LEU A 152 3.83 2.14 5.81
C LEU A 152 2.53 2.93 5.64
N ARG A 153 2.64 4.19 5.24
CA ARG A 153 1.53 5.04 4.78
C ARG A 153 1.76 5.41 3.32
N HIS A 154 0.76 5.23 2.46
CA HIS A 154 0.75 5.74 1.10
C HIS A 154 -0.39 6.75 0.98
N ASP A 155 -0.08 8.02 0.70
CA ASP A 155 -1.05 9.14 0.64
C ASP A 155 -0.84 10.04 -0.59
N GLY A 156 -1.79 10.96 -0.82
CA GLY A 156 -1.67 11.98 -1.88
C GLY A 156 -2.06 11.51 -3.29
N PHE A 157 -2.85 10.44 -3.41
CA PHE A 157 -3.26 9.85 -4.69
C PHE A 157 -3.95 10.85 -5.64
N GLU A 158 -4.63 11.87 -5.11
CA GLU A 158 -5.31 12.91 -5.91
C GLU A 158 -4.37 13.69 -6.83
N ARG A 159 -3.07 13.70 -6.54
CA ARG A 159 -2.03 14.38 -7.32
C ARG A 159 -1.80 13.76 -8.70
N HIS A 160 -2.15 12.49 -8.88
CA HIS A 160 -2.18 11.80 -10.19
C HIS A 160 -3.38 12.19 -11.06
N GLY A 161 -4.27 13.07 -10.57
CA GLY A 161 -5.38 13.63 -11.34
C GLY A 161 -6.28 12.52 -11.92
N PRO A 162 -6.53 12.49 -13.25
CA PRO A 162 -7.35 11.45 -13.87
C PRO A 162 -6.84 10.01 -13.66
N GLY A 163 -5.53 9.82 -13.44
CA GLY A 163 -4.92 8.51 -13.20
C GLY A 163 -5.13 7.96 -11.78
N ALA A 164 -5.55 8.80 -10.83
CA ALA A 164 -5.64 8.46 -9.41
C ALA A 164 -6.50 7.23 -9.12
N ALA A 165 -7.67 7.12 -9.78
CA ALA A 165 -8.60 6.01 -9.56
C ALA A 165 -8.04 4.66 -10.02
N GLU A 166 -7.31 4.63 -11.14
CA GLU A 166 -6.66 3.41 -11.65
C GLU A 166 -5.44 3.04 -10.78
N MET A 167 -4.67 4.03 -10.32
CA MET A 167 -3.57 3.79 -9.40
C MET A 167 -4.04 3.23 -8.05
N ILE A 168 -5.12 3.77 -7.49
CA ILE A 168 -5.82 3.21 -6.33
C ILE A 168 -6.26 1.77 -6.62
N ARG A 169 -6.89 1.51 -7.77
CA ARG A 169 -7.35 0.16 -8.13
C ARG A 169 -6.19 -0.85 -8.19
N VAL A 170 -5.05 -0.47 -8.76
CA VAL A 170 -3.88 -1.35 -8.97
C VAL A 170 -3.06 -1.56 -7.68
N MET A 171 -2.76 -0.50 -6.92
CA MET A 171 -1.89 -0.59 -5.73
C MET A 171 -2.64 -0.87 -4.43
N ILE A 172 -3.93 -0.55 -4.35
CA ILE A 172 -4.72 -0.58 -3.11
C ILE A 172 -5.89 -1.57 -3.22
N GLY A 173 -6.49 -1.72 -4.41
CA GLY A 173 -7.72 -2.48 -4.63
C GLY A 173 -7.66 -3.99 -4.38
N LEU A 174 -6.48 -4.52 -4.02
CA LEU A 174 -6.25 -5.92 -3.62
C LEU A 174 -5.46 -6.02 -2.29
N ASP A 175 -5.36 -4.93 -1.53
CA ASP A 175 -4.56 -4.79 -0.30
C ASP A 175 -3.08 -5.22 -0.41
N ARG A 176 -2.47 -5.02 -1.59
CA ARG A 176 -1.12 -5.50 -1.93
C ARG A 176 -0.03 -5.03 -0.96
N TRP A 177 -0.21 -3.91 -0.27
CA TRP A 177 0.71 -3.44 0.76
C TRP A 177 0.79 -4.36 1.98
N ALA A 178 -0.24 -5.18 2.26
CA ALA A 178 -0.13 -6.25 3.25
C ALA A 178 0.77 -7.39 2.72
N ASP A 179 0.46 -7.92 1.52
CA ASP A 179 1.26 -8.97 0.85
C ASP A 179 2.76 -8.61 0.82
N TRP A 180 3.10 -7.42 0.32
CA TRP A 180 4.48 -6.99 0.14
C TRP A 180 5.20 -6.71 1.47
N LEU A 181 4.47 -6.34 2.54
CA LEU A 181 5.05 -6.23 3.87
C LEU A 181 5.34 -7.61 4.49
N GLU A 182 4.54 -8.64 4.17
CA GLU A 182 4.91 -10.02 4.52
C GLU A 182 6.12 -10.52 3.74
N ASP A 183 6.20 -10.27 2.42
CA ASP A 183 7.38 -10.65 1.63
C ASP A 183 8.64 -9.92 2.10
N TYR A 184 8.53 -8.64 2.47
CA TYR A 184 9.58 -7.89 3.14
C TYR A 184 9.99 -8.59 4.45
N ALA A 185 9.05 -8.95 5.32
CA ALA A 185 9.34 -9.66 6.58
C ALA A 185 9.93 -11.06 6.36
N ARG A 186 9.58 -11.75 5.27
CA ARG A 186 10.19 -13.02 4.83
C ARG A 186 11.63 -12.85 4.29
N SER A 187 12.03 -11.64 3.89
CA SER A 187 13.34 -11.34 3.27
C SER A 187 14.45 -10.87 4.23
N LEU A 188 14.15 -10.72 5.53
CA LEU A 188 15.02 -10.06 6.54
C LEU A 188 16.22 -10.89 7.03
#